data_AF-A0A1E3WIN4-F1
#
_entry.id   AF-A0A1E3WIN4-F1
#
_cell.length_a   1.000
_cell.length_b   1.000
_cell.length_c   1.000
_cell.angle_alpha   90.00
_cell.angle_beta   90.00
_cell.angle_gamma   90.00
#
_symmetry.space_group_name_H-M   'P 1'
#
loop_
_entity.id
_entity.type
_entity.pdbx_description
1 polymer ?
#
loop_
_entity_poly.entity_id
_entity_poly.type
_entity_poly.pdbx_seq_one_letter_code
_entity_poly.pdbx_strand_id
1 'polypeptide(L)'
;MPQATRPQTSTSQAVTVRSNNIITPNMQRLVLQGDVLANFPSDCEGGYIKLLFNQNGSTDLSSLAEGERPMMRTYTIRRFMADENAIEVDFVRHITADNQCGFASRWAMNATLGDTIEIRGPGTISSLNLSADWFVLAADMTALPALSAKVRQLPAEAKGYVVVEVLSEEDIQDLVVPKGMEVHWVTSDLAEAVRQLNWLEGQASAWVACEFDAMRALRQYLRNDKAIERDFIYISSYWKNGVSEDGHKVIKQQDAQEND
;
A
#
# COMPACT_ATOMS: atom_id res chain seq x y z
N MET A 1 -19.93 31.62 14.19
CA MET A 1 -19.42 30.24 14.25
C MET A 1 -17.97 30.27 13.78
N PRO A 2 -17.01 29.79 14.58
CA PRO A 2 -15.61 29.85 14.17
C PRO A 2 -15.38 28.91 12.98
N GLN A 3 -14.80 29.47 11.92
CA GLN A 3 -14.38 28.74 10.72
C GLN A 3 -13.37 27.66 11.16
N ALA A 4 -13.67 26.40 10.82
CA ALA A 4 -12.73 25.31 10.95
C ALA A 4 -11.44 25.67 10.21
N THR A 5 -10.36 25.83 10.95
CA THR A 5 -9.02 26.05 10.42
C THR A 5 -8.67 24.87 9.52
N ARG A 6 -8.48 25.11 8.21
CA ARG A 6 -7.91 24.12 7.31
C ARG A 6 -6.58 23.64 7.90
N PRO A 7 -6.32 22.33 8.02
CA PRO A 7 -5.02 21.85 8.49
C PRO A 7 -3.94 22.42 7.58
N GLN A 8 -2.90 23.01 8.20
CA GLN A 8 -1.70 23.47 7.52
C GLN A 8 -1.19 22.34 6.62
N THR A 9 -0.91 22.64 5.35
CA THR A 9 -0.26 21.71 4.43
C THR A 9 1.02 21.21 5.09
N SER A 10 1.10 19.92 5.42
CA SER A 10 2.33 19.32 5.93
C SER A 10 3.46 19.68 4.97
N THR A 11 4.44 20.45 5.45
CA THR A 11 5.64 20.79 4.68
C THR A 11 6.28 19.49 4.22
N SER A 12 6.53 19.35 2.92
CA SER A 12 7.27 18.21 2.42
C SER A 12 8.72 18.31 2.86
N GLN A 13 9.36 17.16 3.05
CA GLN A 13 10.72 17.08 3.58
C GLN A 13 11.52 16.06 2.78
N ALA A 14 12.80 16.36 2.56
CA ALA A 14 13.67 15.51 1.76
C ALA A 14 14.14 14.28 2.54
N VAL A 15 14.18 13.16 1.84
CA VAL A 15 14.89 11.94 2.25
C VAL A 15 15.84 11.52 1.13
N THR A 16 16.86 10.74 1.49
CA THR A 16 17.93 10.31 0.60
C THR A 16 17.93 8.80 0.47
N VAL A 17 18.17 8.30 -0.74
CA VAL A 17 18.33 6.87 -1.00
C VAL A 17 19.63 6.38 -0.39
N ARG A 18 19.53 5.45 0.56
CA ARG A 18 20.65 4.79 1.24
C ARG A 18 21.01 3.45 0.61
N SER A 19 20.03 2.74 0.06
CA SER A 19 20.26 1.50 -0.68
C SER A 19 19.10 1.21 -1.63
N ASN A 20 19.38 0.46 -2.69
CA ASN A 20 18.41 -0.01 -3.67
C ASN A 20 18.68 -1.49 -3.96
N ASN A 21 17.76 -2.37 -3.57
CA ASN A 21 17.92 -3.81 -3.68
C ASN A 21 16.73 -4.42 -4.44
N ILE A 22 17.00 -5.26 -5.43
CA ILE A 22 15.98 -6.10 -6.06
C ILE A 22 15.66 -7.25 -5.09
N ILE A 23 14.40 -7.36 -4.67
CA ILE A 23 13.92 -8.40 -3.75
C ILE A 23 13.44 -9.61 -4.54
N THR A 24 12.68 -9.36 -5.59
CA THR A 24 12.21 -10.34 -6.57
C THR A 24 12.24 -9.70 -7.97
N PRO A 25 12.05 -10.44 -9.07
CA PRO A 25 12.08 -9.86 -10.41
C PRO A 25 11.18 -8.64 -10.57
N ASN A 26 10.02 -8.62 -9.90
CA ASN A 26 9.06 -7.53 -9.99
C ASN A 26 8.90 -6.71 -8.69
N MET A 27 9.78 -6.87 -7.71
CA MET A 27 9.79 -6.07 -6.48
C MET A 27 11.19 -5.57 -6.15
N GLN A 28 11.32 -4.29 -5.84
CA GLN A 28 12.57 -3.72 -5.32
C GLN A 28 12.32 -2.89 -4.06
N ARG A 29 13.31 -2.84 -3.19
CA ARG A 29 13.29 -2.12 -1.92
C ARG A 29 14.29 -0.97 -1.96
N LEU A 30 13.78 0.23 -1.70
CA LEU A 30 14.62 1.36 -1.33
C LEU A 30 14.67 1.48 0.18
N VAL A 31 15.85 1.82 0.70
CA VAL A 31 15.97 2.39 2.05
C VAL A 31 16.12 3.89 1.89
N LEU A 32 15.19 4.64 2.47
CA LEU A 32 15.20 6.09 2.48
C LEU A 32 15.57 6.58 3.88
N GLN A 33 16.50 7.51 3.97
CA GLN A 33 17.01 8.05 5.23
C GLN A 33 16.90 9.58 5.26
N GLY A 34 16.60 10.15 6.43
CA GLY A 34 16.64 11.60 6.64
C GLY A 34 16.12 11.99 8.02
N ASP A 35 16.61 13.10 8.56
CA ASP A 35 16.30 13.55 9.93
C ASP A 35 14.80 13.78 10.18
N VAL A 36 14.02 14.05 9.13
CA VAL A 36 12.55 14.12 9.22
C VAL A 36 11.94 12.85 9.85
N LEU A 37 12.54 11.69 9.58
CA LEU A 37 12.05 10.39 10.03
C LEU A 37 12.20 10.20 11.54
N ALA A 38 13.01 11.00 12.23
CA ALA A 38 13.07 11.01 13.70
C ALA A 38 11.71 11.38 14.35
N ASN A 39 10.85 12.08 13.60
CA ASN A 39 9.53 12.51 14.07
C ASN A 39 8.40 11.56 13.65
N PHE A 40 8.72 10.46 12.95
CA PHE A 40 7.70 9.47 12.58
C PHE A 40 7.27 8.69 13.83
N PRO A 41 5.96 8.37 13.96
CA PRO A 41 5.49 7.58 15.06
C PRO A 41 6.02 6.14 14.95
N SER A 42 6.29 5.51 16.09
CA SER A 42 6.90 4.18 16.16
C SER A 42 6.05 3.07 15.52
N ASP A 43 4.75 3.30 15.36
CA ASP A 43 3.77 2.39 14.77
C ASP A 43 3.41 2.73 13.31
N CYS A 44 4.23 3.54 12.62
CA CYS A 44 3.96 3.95 11.23
C CYS A 44 4.06 2.83 10.18
N GLU A 45 4.56 1.64 10.52
CA GLU A 45 4.66 0.51 9.59
C GLU A 45 3.28 0.09 9.05
N GLY A 46 3.20 -0.11 7.73
CA GLY A 46 1.93 -0.36 7.04
C GLY A 46 1.08 0.90 6.80
N GLY A 47 1.47 2.05 7.37
CA GLY A 47 1.02 3.36 6.92
C GLY A 47 1.63 3.74 5.57
N TYR A 48 1.30 4.94 5.07
CA TYR A 48 1.78 5.40 3.78
C TYR A 48 2.49 6.75 3.84
N ILE A 49 3.35 6.99 2.87
CA ILE A 49 3.90 8.29 2.53
C ILE A 49 3.46 8.69 1.13
N LYS A 50 3.55 9.98 0.81
CA LYS A 50 3.46 10.50 -0.55
C LYS A 50 4.85 10.86 -1.01
N LEU A 51 5.31 10.25 -2.10
CA LEU A 51 6.50 10.65 -2.84
C LEU A 51 6.11 11.77 -3.81
N LEU A 52 6.91 12.83 -3.87
CA LEU A 52 6.61 14.01 -4.67
C LEU A 52 7.45 14.06 -5.95
N PHE A 53 6.80 14.41 -7.05
CA PHE A 53 7.39 14.57 -8.37
C PHE A 53 6.87 15.86 -9.02
N ASN A 54 7.62 16.42 -9.95
CA ASN A 54 7.11 17.44 -10.87
C ASN A 54 6.23 16.81 -11.98
N GLN A 55 5.68 17.62 -12.88
CA GLN A 55 4.82 17.15 -13.98
C GLN A 55 5.51 16.20 -14.98
N ASN A 56 6.84 16.20 -15.00
CA ASN A 56 7.63 15.34 -15.88
C ASN A 56 8.11 14.06 -15.16
N GLY A 57 7.76 13.89 -13.88
CA GLY A 57 8.18 12.75 -13.07
C GLY A 57 9.58 12.86 -12.49
N SER A 58 10.19 14.05 -12.48
CA SER A 58 11.45 14.31 -11.77
C SER A 58 11.19 14.58 -10.29
N THR A 59 12.14 14.24 -9.42
CA THR A 59 12.10 14.57 -7.98
C THR A 59 12.59 15.99 -7.70
N ASP A 60 13.14 16.70 -8.70
CA ASP A 60 13.45 18.12 -8.61
C ASP A 60 12.17 18.96 -8.70
N LEU A 61 11.70 19.43 -7.53
CA LEU A 61 10.51 20.26 -7.41
C LEU A 61 10.79 21.75 -7.65
N SER A 62 12.05 22.17 -7.80
CA SER A 62 12.40 23.57 -8.09
C SER A 62 11.91 24.01 -9.47
N SER A 63 11.64 23.05 -10.35
CA SER A 63 11.10 23.29 -11.69
C SER A 63 9.58 23.51 -11.73
N LEU A 64 8.88 23.45 -10.58
CA LEU A 64 7.45 23.69 -10.53
C LEU A 64 7.16 25.18 -10.79
N ALA A 65 6.20 25.45 -11.67
CA ALA A 65 5.75 26.82 -11.90
C ALA A 65 5.03 27.38 -10.66
N GLU A 66 4.94 28.72 -10.54
CA GLU A 66 4.21 29.35 -9.45
C GLU A 66 2.74 28.91 -9.45
N GLY A 67 2.27 28.40 -8.30
CA GLY A 67 0.92 27.85 -8.14
C GLY A 67 0.75 26.40 -8.59
N GLU A 68 1.76 25.80 -9.23
CA GLU A 68 1.75 24.39 -9.62
C GLU A 68 1.97 23.48 -8.42
N ARG A 69 1.22 22.37 -8.36
CA ARG A 69 1.33 21.38 -7.28
C ARG A 69 2.15 20.19 -7.73
N PRO A 70 2.96 19.58 -6.84
CA PRO A 70 3.66 18.35 -7.15
C PRO A 70 2.68 17.21 -7.39
N MET A 71 3.03 16.35 -8.33
CA MET A 71 2.42 15.05 -8.53
C MET A 71 2.82 14.15 -7.37
N MET A 72 1.86 13.42 -6.82
CA MET A 72 2.08 12.56 -5.65
C MET A 72 1.93 11.09 -6.03
N ARG A 73 2.82 10.25 -5.52
CA ARG A 73 2.68 8.79 -5.56
C ARG A 73 2.63 8.19 -4.16
N THR A 74 1.66 7.34 -3.91
CA THR A 74 1.42 6.77 -2.57
C THR A 74 2.17 5.47 -2.39
N TYR A 75 2.99 5.38 -1.35
CA TYR A 75 3.78 4.18 -1.04
C TYR A 75 3.69 3.81 0.43
N THR A 76 3.77 2.51 0.70
CA THR A 76 3.72 1.96 2.05
C THR A 76 5.07 2.05 2.75
N ILE A 77 5.06 2.41 4.03
CA ILE A 77 6.22 2.25 4.92
C ILE A 77 6.32 0.76 5.27
N ARG A 78 7.22 0.03 4.61
CA ARG A 78 7.38 -1.42 4.79
C ARG A 78 7.99 -1.76 6.16
N ARG A 79 8.94 -0.95 6.59
CA ARG A 79 9.66 -1.06 7.86
C ARG A 79 10.13 0.32 8.31
N PHE A 80 10.13 0.57 9.62
CA PHE A 80 10.71 1.77 10.20
C PHE A 80 11.92 1.42 11.09
N MET A 81 13.04 2.07 10.84
CA MET A 81 14.30 1.93 11.58
C MET A 81 14.57 3.24 12.32
N ALA A 82 13.96 3.38 13.50
CA ALA A 82 13.98 4.63 14.27
C ALA A 82 15.40 5.08 14.63
N ASP A 83 16.27 4.16 15.08
CA ASP A 83 17.65 4.48 15.46
C ASP A 83 18.51 4.98 14.29
N GLU A 84 18.07 4.72 13.06
CA GLU A 84 18.79 5.08 11.84
C GLU A 84 18.12 6.24 11.09
N ASN A 85 16.99 6.77 11.60
CA ASN A 85 16.12 7.70 10.89
C ASN A 85 15.85 7.25 9.46
N ALA A 86 15.46 5.98 9.28
CA ALA A 86 15.31 5.36 7.97
C ALA A 86 14.03 4.52 7.85
N ILE A 87 13.53 4.41 6.63
CA ILE A 87 12.38 3.57 6.27
C ILE A 87 12.72 2.66 5.09
N GLU A 88 12.16 1.46 5.08
CA GLU A 88 12.10 0.62 3.88
C GLU A 88 10.82 0.94 3.11
N VAL A 89 10.93 1.08 1.79
CA VAL A 89 9.81 1.28 0.88
C VAL A 89 9.97 0.33 -0.30
N ASP A 90 8.94 -0.49 -0.51
CA ASP A 90 8.89 -1.49 -1.58
C ASP A 90 8.15 -0.92 -2.79
N PHE A 91 8.75 -1.10 -3.97
CA PHE A 91 8.25 -0.66 -5.26
C PHE A 91 8.03 -1.86 -6.16
N VAL A 92 6.78 -2.04 -6.62
CA VAL A 92 6.49 -2.94 -7.74
C VAL A 92 7.18 -2.40 -8.99
N ARG A 93 8.01 -3.24 -9.61
CA ARG A 93 8.74 -2.90 -10.82
C ARG A 93 7.82 -3.12 -12.02
N HIS A 94 7.34 -2.03 -12.59
CA HIS A 94 6.51 -2.06 -13.78
C HIS A 94 6.98 -1.04 -14.82
N ILE A 95 6.89 -1.42 -16.09
CA ILE A 95 7.18 -0.54 -17.23
C ILE A 95 5.85 -0.24 -17.92
N THR A 96 5.48 1.03 -17.97
CA THR A 96 4.27 1.49 -18.67
C THR A 96 4.66 2.26 -19.93
N ALA A 97 3.90 2.07 -21.01
CA ALA A 97 4.05 2.90 -22.21
C ALA A 97 3.63 4.37 -21.96
N ASP A 98 2.71 4.59 -21.02
CA ASP A 98 2.36 5.91 -20.53
C ASP A 98 3.38 6.40 -19.50
N ASN A 99 4.08 7.47 -19.84
CA ASN A 99 5.09 8.07 -18.98
C ASN A 99 4.52 8.66 -17.70
N GLN A 100 3.23 9.05 -17.64
CA GLN A 100 2.59 9.62 -16.44
C GLN A 100 2.26 8.57 -15.37
N CYS A 101 1.88 7.36 -15.79
CA CYS A 101 1.61 6.25 -14.86
C CYS A 101 2.88 5.74 -14.17
N GLY A 102 4.04 5.85 -14.81
CA GLY A 102 5.28 5.18 -14.39
C GLY A 102 6.25 5.98 -13.53
N PHE A 103 5.91 7.18 -13.02
CA PHE A 103 6.86 8.09 -12.35
C PHE A 103 7.67 7.40 -11.24
N ALA A 104 7.01 6.86 -10.23
CA ALA A 104 7.70 6.33 -9.07
C ALA A 104 8.40 5.01 -9.33
N SER A 105 7.79 4.08 -10.09
CA SER A 105 8.46 2.84 -10.53
C SER A 105 9.73 3.15 -11.33
N ARG A 106 9.65 4.06 -12.31
CA ARG A 106 10.81 4.45 -13.12
C ARG A 106 11.89 5.14 -12.30
N TRP A 107 11.51 6.08 -11.43
CA TRP A 107 12.48 6.72 -10.53
C TRP A 107 13.18 5.68 -9.67
N ALA A 108 12.41 4.81 -9.00
CA ALA A 108 12.99 3.81 -8.11
C ALA A 108 13.91 2.84 -8.87
N MET A 109 13.54 2.39 -10.07
CA MET A 109 14.38 1.49 -10.89
C MET A 109 15.72 2.12 -11.28
N ASN A 110 15.82 3.45 -11.33
CA ASN A 110 17.03 4.19 -11.68
C ASN A 110 17.71 4.84 -10.46
N ALA A 111 17.11 4.75 -9.28
CA ALA A 111 17.60 5.42 -8.08
C ALA A 111 18.93 4.83 -7.61
N THR A 112 19.87 5.71 -7.31
CA THR A 112 21.22 5.40 -6.85
C THR A 112 21.45 5.98 -5.45
N LEU A 113 22.53 5.51 -4.80
CA LEU A 113 22.93 6.02 -3.48
C LEU A 113 23.12 7.54 -3.53
N GLY A 114 22.45 8.26 -2.64
CA GLY A 114 22.52 9.72 -2.55
C GLY A 114 21.41 10.46 -3.31
N ASP A 115 20.62 9.79 -4.13
CA ASP A 115 19.47 10.43 -4.80
C ASP A 115 18.44 10.89 -3.77
N THR A 116 17.87 12.09 -3.97
CA THR A 116 16.92 12.69 -3.05
C THR A 116 15.50 12.70 -3.59
N ILE A 117 14.52 12.55 -2.69
CA ILE A 117 13.10 12.73 -2.98
C ILE A 117 12.40 13.42 -1.82
N GLU A 118 11.44 14.29 -2.12
CA GLU A 118 10.57 14.87 -1.10
C GLU A 118 9.40 13.95 -0.75
N ILE A 119 9.09 13.86 0.54
CA ILE A 119 7.99 13.06 1.05
C ILE A 119 7.00 13.90 1.87
N ARG A 120 5.75 13.44 1.92
CA ARG A 120 4.73 13.86 2.90
C ARG A 120 4.18 12.65 3.64
N GLY A 121 3.77 12.86 4.89
CA GLY A 121 3.21 11.81 5.74
C GLY A 121 3.94 11.73 7.10
N PRO A 122 3.78 10.61 7.82
CA PRO A 122 3.03 9.43 7.40
C PRO A 122 1.51 9.64 7.50
N GLY A 123 0.77 8.99 6.61
CA GLY A 123 -0.66 8.77 6.75
C GLY A 123 -0.94 7.36 7.24
N THR A 124 -2.09 7.16 7.88
CA THR A 124 -2.52 5.86 8.40
C THR A 124 -3.58 5.22 7.52
N ILE A 125 -3.69 3.90 7.59
CA ILE A 125 -4.80 3.11 7.03
C ILE A 125 -5.53 2.41 8.16
N SER A 126 -6.79 2.04 7.93
CA SER A 126 -7.58 1.34 8.94
C SER A 126 -6.88 0.07 9.43
N SER A 127 -7.06 -0.23 10.71
CA SER A 127 -6.58 -1.47 11.32
C SER A 127 -7.53 -2.62 11.04
N LEU A 128 -6.98 -3.84 11.13
CA LEU A 128 -7.76 -5.08 11.15
C LEU A 128 -8.45 -5.19 12.51
N ASN A 129 -9.72 -5.60 12.55
CA ASN A 129 -10.40 -5.81 13.81
C ASN A 129 -10.00 -7.17 14.39
N LEU A 130 -9.25 -7.14 15.49
CA LEU A 130 -8.67 -8.34 16.11
C LEU A 130 -9.67 -9.13 16.97
N SER A 131 -10.89 -8.63 17.17
CA SER A 131 -11.95 -9.30 17.95
C SER A 131 -12.76 -10.31 17.12
N ALA A 132 -12.15 -10.89 16.08
CA ALA A 132 -12.77 -11.85 15.18
C ALA A 132 -12.37 -13.29 15.51
N ASP A 133 -13.20 -14.26 15.11
CA ASP A 133 -12.91 -15.69 15.27
C ASP A 133 -11.86 -16.18 14.28
N TRP A 134 -11.77 -15.55 13.10
CA TRP A 134 -10.79 -15.86 12.06
C TRP A 134 -10.59 -14.68 11.09
N PHE A 135 -9.53 -14.75 10.28
CA PHE A 135 -9.07 -13.64 9.45
C PHE A 135 -8.93 -14.03 7.98
N VAL A 136 -9.25 -13.10 7.08
CA VAL A 136 -8.95 -13.21 5.64
C VAL A 136 -8.26 -11.95 5.16
N LEU A 137 -6.99 -12.07 4.75
CA LEU A 137 -6.20 -10.97 4.23
C LEU A 137 -5.91 -11.23 2.75
N ALA A 138 -6.20 -10.27 1.88
CA ALA A 138 -5.94 -10.38 0.45
C ALA A 138 -5.19 -9.16 -0.08
N ALA A 139 -4.13 -9.37 -0.84
CA ALA A 139 -3.38 -8.28 -1.45
C ALA A 139 -2.83 -8.65 -2.82
N ASP A 140 -2.60 -7.66 -3.67
CA ASP A 140 -1.63 -7.79 -4.76
C ASP A 140 -0.24 -7.31 -4.31
N MET A 141 0.75 -7.37 -5.21
CA MET A 141 2.11 -6.92 -4.93
C MET A 141 2.20 -5.46 -4.41
N THR A 142 1.29 -4.55 -4.83
CA THR A 142 1.32 -3.15 -4.40
C THR A 142 0.94 -2.99 -2.93
N ALA A 143 0.14 -3.91 -2.41
CA ALA A 143 -0.34 -3.92 -1.03
C ALA A 143 0.39 -4.93 -0.14
N LEU A 144 1.19 -5.83 -0.69
CA LEU A 144 2.01 -6.80 0.06
C LEU A 144 2.81 -6.16 1.22
N PRO A 145 3.44 -4.97 1.07
CA PRO A 145 4.13 -4.33 2.19
C PRO A 145 3.21 -4.02 3.37
N ALA A 146 1.99 -3.50 3.09
CA ALA A 146 1.01 -3.14 4.11
C ALA A 146 0.39 -4.38 4.72
N LEU A 147 0.05 -5.39 3.90
CA LEU A 147 -0.41 -6.69 4.35
C LEU A 147 0.59 -7.32 5.33
N SER A 148 1.89 -7.27 5.02
CA SER A 148 2.93 -7.82 5.89
C SER A 148 2.93 -7.17 7.28
N ALA A 149 2.66 -5.87 7.36
CA ALA A 149 2.54 -5.15 8.63
C ALA A 149 1.28 -5.54 9.40
N LYS A 150 0.15 -5.74 8.70
CA LYS A 150 -1.10 -6.22 9.32
C LYS A 150 -0.99 -7.65 9.82
N VAL A 151 -0.33 -8.53 9.09
CA VAL A 151 -0.05 -9.90 9.53
C VAL A 151 0.73 -9.92 10.84
N ARG A 152 1.72 -9.03 11.02
CA ARG A 152 2.50 -8.93 12.27
C ARG A 152 1.67 -8.50 13.48
N GLN A 153 0.49 -7.91 13.26
CA GLN A 153 -0.43 -7.48 14.32
C GLN A 153 -1.41 -8.58 14.74
N LEU A 154 -1.47 -9.69 14.01
CA LEU A 154 -2.36 -10.81 14.32
C LEU A 154 -1.95 -11.48 15.65
N PRO A 155 -2.92 -11.92 16.47
CA PRO A 155 -2.65 -12.79 17.61
C PRO A 155 -1.92 -14.07 17.19
N ALA A 156 -1.10 -14.63 18.08
CA ALA A 156 -0.38 -15.87 17.82
C ALA A 156 -1.31 -17.07 17.50
N GLU A 157 -2.53 -17.03 18.05
CA GLU A 157 -3.57 -18.04 17.87
C GLU A 157 -4.48 -17.76 16.66
N ALA A 158 -4.20 -16.70 15.88
CA ALA A 158 -4.99 -16.35 14.72
C ALA A 158 -5.04 -17.49 13.71
N LYS A 159 -6.22 -17.67 13.11
CA LYS A 159 -6.48 -18.65 12.06
C LYS A 159 -7.18 -18.02 10.86
N GLY A 160 -7.04 -18.64 9.70
CA GLY A 160 -7.66 -18.20 8.46
C GLY A 160 -6.67 -18.13 7.32
N TYR A 161 -6.81 -17.13 6.44
CA TYR A 161 -6.17 -17.12 5.14
C TYR A 161 -5.43 -15.81 4.84
N VAL A 162 -4.27 -15.93 4.21
CA VAL A 162 -3.58 -14.84 3.52
C VAL A 162 -3.49 -15.21 2.05
N VAL A 163 -4.01 -14.37 1.16
CA VAL A 163 -3.93 -14.57 -0.29
C VAL A 163 -3.16 -13.41 -0.91
N VAL A 164 -2.08 -13.70 -1.62
CA VAL A 164 -1.25 -12.69 -2.28
C VAL A 164 -1.17 -12.97 -3.77
N GLU A 165 -1.65 -12.03 -4.58
CA GLU A 165 -1.47 -12.02 -6.03
C GLU A 165 -0.09 -11.48 -6.40
N VAL A 166 0.66 -12.28 -7.15
CA VAL A 166 2.00 -11.97 -7.66
C VAL A 166 2.05 -12.13 -9.17
N LEU A 167 2.97 -11.40 -9.81
CA LEU A 167 3.13 -11.46 -11.27
C LEU A 167 3.75 -12.78 -11.74
N SER A 168 4.57 -13.41 -10.90
CA SER A 168 5.22 -14.68 -11.19
C SER A 168 5.51 -15.47 -9.90
N GLU A 169 5.76 -16.77 -10.02
CA GLU A 169 6.21 -17.59 -8.89
C GLU A 169 7.56 -17.12 -8.32
N GLU A 170 8.39 -16.46 -9.13
CA GLU A 170 9.66 -15.86 -8.70
C GLU A 170 9.48 -14.63 -7.80
N ASP A 171 8.25 -14.12 -7.69
CA ASP A 171 7.88 -13.01 -6.81
C ASP A 171 7.34 -13.44 -5.45
N ILE A 172 7.29 -14.75 -5.19
CA ILE A 172 6.94 -15.30 -3.88
C ILE A 172 8.03 -14.91 -2.87
N GLN A 173 7.60 -14.39 -1.71
CA GLN A 173 8.49 -13.95 -0.64
C GLN A 173 8.18 -14.69 0.66
N ASP A 174 9.16 -14.73 1.55
CA ASP A 174 8.95 -15.23 2.91
C ASP A 174 7.98 -14.30 3.67
N LEU A 175 6.88 -14.88 4.14
CA LEU A 175 5.89 -14.21 4.98
C LEU A 175 5.69 -14.99 6.28
N VAL A 176 6.11 -14.38 7.39
CA VAL A 176 5.91 -14.96 8.72
C VAL A 176 4.46 -14.69 9.14
N VAL A 177 3.68 -15.76 9.29
CA VAL A 177 2.29 -15.73 9.75
C VAL A 177 2.10 -16.57 11.02
N PRO A 178 1.06 -16.31 11.83
CA PRO A 178 0.63 -17.23 12.89
C PRO A 178 0.38 -18.64 12.37
N LYS A 179 0.60 -19.66 13.21
CA LYS A 179 0.54 -21.09 12.79
C LYS A 179 -0.83 -21.53 12.25
N GLY A 180 -1.91 -20.88 12.67
CA GLY A 180 -3.26 -21.18 12.20
C GLY A 180 -3.62 -20.53 10.87
N MET A 181 -2.73 -19.70 10.30
CA MET A 181 -2.95 -19.01 9.03
C MET A 181 -2.36 -19.82 7.87
N GLU A 182 -3.16 -19.99 6.81
CA GLU A 182 -2.71 -20.56 5.53
C GLU A 182 -2.34 -19.43 4.57
N VAL A 183 -1.22 -19.58 3.87
CA VAL A 183 -0.74 -18.58 2.89
C VAL A 183 -0.86 -19.14 1.48
N HIS A 184 -1.60 -18.43 0.64
CA HIS A 184 -1.81 -18.75 -0.76
C HIS A 184 -1.17 -17.66 -1.63
N TRP A 185 -0.11 -18.02 -2.34
CA TRP A 185 0.44 -17.18 -3.40
C TRP A 185 -0.21 -17.58 -4.72
N VAL A 186 -0.72 -16.62 -5.48
CA VAL A 186 -1.43 -16.87 -6.74
C VAL A 186 -0.90 -15.97 -7.84
N THR A 187 -0.83 -16.51 -9.05
CA THR A 187 -0.60 -15.74 -10.29
C THR A 187 -1.90 -15.57 -11.09
N SER A 188 -3.01 -16.08 -10.55
CA SER A 188 -4.36 -15.97 -11.10
C SER A 188 -5.13 -14.83 -10.43
N ASP A 189 -6.34 -14.57 -10.91
CA ASP A 189 -7.25 -13.58 -10.34
C ASP A 189 -7.41 -13.72 -8.80
N LEU A 190 -7.11 -12.64 -8.09
CA LEU A 190 -7.14 -12.60 -6.62
C LEU A 190 -8.55 -12.84 -6.05
N ALA A 191 -9.59 -12.31 -6.71
CA ALA A 191 -10.95 -12.44 -6.22
C ALA A 191 -11.45 -13.89 -6.33
N GLU A 192 -11.14 -14.56 -7.43
CA GLU A 192 -11.43 -15.98 -7.62
C GLU A 192 -10.68 -16.86 -6.62
N ALA A 193 -9.40 -16.58 -6.37
CA ALA A 193 -8.62 -17.31 -5.37
C ALA A 193 -9.25 -17.22 -3.97
N VAL A 194 -9.68 -16.02 -3.57
CA VAL A 194 -10.38 -15.82 -2.29
C VAL A 194 -11.74 -16.53 -2.25
N ARG A 195 -12.49 -16.55 -3.37
CA ARG A 195 -13.80 -17.22 -3.46
C ARG A 195 -13.73 -18.74 -3.32
N GLN A 196 -12.59 -19.33 -3.67
CA GLN A 196 -12.36 -20.78 -3.60
C GLN A 196 -11.95 -21.26 -2.21
N LEU A 197 -11.67 -20.36 -1.27
CA LEU A 197 -11.33 -20.72 0.09
C LEU A 197 -12.52 -21.37 0.80
N ASN A 198 -12.21 -22.31 1.69
CA ASN A 198 -13.20 -22.86 2.60
C ASN A 198 -13.63 -21.77 3.59
N TRP A 199 -14.93 -21.50 3.67
CA TRP A 199 -15.44 -20.52 4.61
C TRP A 199 -15.49 -21.11 6.02
N LEU A 200 -14.82 -20.47 6.97
CA LEU A 200 -14.78 -20.95 8.36
C LEU A 200 -16.00 -20.46 9.14
N GLU A 201 -16.39 -21.22 10.15
CA GLU A 201 -17.45 -20.83 11.08
C GLU A 201 -16.98 -19.69 12.00
N GLY A 202 -17.90 -18.79 12.36
CA GLY A 202 -17.65 -17.64 13.24
C GLY A 202 -17.49 -16.31 12.49
N GLN A 203 -17.25 -15.26 13.27
CA GLN A 203 -17.04 -13.89 12.79
C GLN A 203 -15.70 -13.78 12.07
N ALA A 204 -15.74 -13.43 10.78
CA ALA A 204 -14.54 -13.12 10.00
C ALA A 204 -14.14 -11.65 10.17
N SER A 205 -12.83 -11.35 10.16
CA SER A 205 -12.32 -10.02 9.82
C SER A 205 -11.53 -10.05 8.52
N ALA A 206 -11.82 -9.10 7.64
CA ALA A 206 -11.22 -9.01 6.31
C ALA A 206 -10.36 -7.76 6.15
N TRP A 207 -9.18 -7.91 5.54
CA TRP A 207 -8.36 -6.80 5.07
C TRP A 207 -7.96 -7.03 3.63
N VAL A 208 -8.34 -6.11 2.74
CA VAL A 208 -8.11 -6.23 1.30
C VAL A 208 -7.52 -4.93 0.77
N ALA A 209 -6.43 -5.05 0.02
CA ALA A 209 -5.96 -3.96 -0.81
C ALA A 209 -5.35 -4.46 -2.12
N CYS A 210 -5.83 -3.97 -3.25
CA CYS A 210 -5.39 -4.43 -4.58
C CYS A 210 -5.83 -3.46 -5.69
N GLU A 211 -5.73 -3.91 -6.95
CA GLU A 211 -6.29 -3.26 -8.13
C GLU A 211 -7.82 -3.01 -8.00
N PHE A 212 -8.30 -1.93 -8.60
CA PHE A 212 -9.68 -1.45 -8.47
C PHE A 212 -10.79 -2.47 -8.83
N ASP A 213 -10.69 -3.17 -9.95
CA ASP A 213 -11.72 -4.11 -10.39
C ASP A 213 -11.70 -5.38 -9.52
N ALA A 214 -10.52 -5.90 -9.18
CA ALA A 214 -10.37 -6.99 -8.21
C ALA A 214 -10.91 -6.61 -6.82
N MET A 215 -10.63 -5.39 -6.37
CA MET A 215 -11.17 -4.82 -5.14
C MET A 215 -12.69 -4.79 -5.14
N ARG A 216 -13.33 -4.35 -6.24
CA ARG A 216 -14.80 -4.35 -6.36
C ARG A 216 -15.39 -5.75 -6.30
N ALA A 217 -14.75 -6.71 -6.97
CA ALA A 217 -15.16 -8.11 -6.94
C ALA A 217 -15.06 -8.73 -5.53
N LEU A 218 -13.99 -8.42 -4.80
CA LEU A 218 -13.80 -8.82 -3.41
C LEU A 218 -14.76 -8.12 -2.46
N ARG A 219 -15.10 -6.84 -2.70
CA ARG A 219 -16.12 -6.13 -1.93
C ARG A 219 -17.49 -6.76 -2.09
N GLN A 220 -17.90 -7.07 -3.32
CA GLN A 220 -19.15 -7.78 -3.56
C GLN A 220 -19.17 -9.10 -2.78
N TYR A 221 -18.11 -9.90 -2.87
CA TYR A 221 -18.06 -11.20 -2.21
C TYR A 221 -18.04 -11.11 -0.67
N LEU A 222 -17.07 -10.40 -0.10
CA LEU A 222 -16.83 -10.39 1.34
C LEU A 222 -17.88 -9.55 2.10
N ARG A 223 -18.24 -8.38 1.57
CA ARG A 223 -19.19 -7.48 2.23
C ARG A 223 -20.64 -7.85 1.92
N ASN A 224 -20.97 -8.11 0.66
CA ASN A 224 -22.38 -8.26 0.27
C ASN A 224 -22.83 -9.72 0.31
N ASP A 225 -22.04 -10.67 -0.22
CA ASP A 225 -22.45 -12.08 -0.27
C ASP A 225 -22.18 -12.81 1.05
N LYS A 226 -21.04 -12.53 1.70
CA LYS A 226 -20.65 -13.10 3.00
C LYS A 226 -21.05 -12.24 4.20
N ALA A 227 -21.60 -11.06 3.96
CA ALA A 227 -22.14 -10.17 4.98
C ALA A 227 -21.16 -9.83 6.13
N ILE A 228 -19.85 -9.72 5.85
CA ILE A 228 -18.90 -9.24 6.88
C ILE A 228 -19.27 -7.82 7.27
N GLU A 229 -19.45 -7.60 8.57
CA GLU A 229 -19.85 -6.32 9.14
C GLU A 229 -18.82 -5.21 8.86
N ARG A 230 -19.29 -3.97 8.76
CA ARG A 230 -18.47 -2.79 8.43
C ARG A 230 -17.26 -2.63 9.35
N ASP A 231 -17.42 -2.94 10.64
CA ASP A 231 -16.37 -2.83 11.65
C ASP A 231 -15.33 -3.96 11.58
N PHE A 232 -15.58 -4.99 10.78
CA PHE A 232 -14.71 -6.14 10.58
C PHE A 232 -14.08 -6.18 9.19
N ILE A 233 -14.34 -5.20 8.32
CA ILE A 233 -13.87 -5.20 6.94
C ILE A 233 -13.17 -3.91 6.54
N TYR A 234 -11.95 -4.05 6.05
CA TYR A 234 -11.24 -3.01 5.30
C TYR A 234 -11.04 -3.48 3.88
N ILE A 235 -11.51 -2.70 2.90
CA ILE A 235 -11.26 -2.93 1.48
C ILE A 235 -10.84 -1.61 0.84
N SER A 236 -9.73 -1.61 0.12
CA SER A 236 -9.24 -0.40 -0.56
C SER A 236 -8.62 -0.70 -1.91
N SER A 237 -8.91 0.13 -2.90
CA SER A 237 -8.17 0.08 -4.17
C SER A 237 -6.90 0.92 -4.05
N TYR A 238 -5.76 0.33 -4.41
CA TYR A 238 -4.44 0.97 -4.39
C TYR A 238 -4.04 1.57 -5.74
N TRP A 239 -4.52 0.95 -6.83
CA TRP A 239 -4.27 1.40 -8.19
C TRP A 239 -5.41 0.94 -9.11
N LYS A 240 -5.41 1.43 -10.36
CA LYS A 240 -6.28 0.93 -11.42
C LYS A 240 -5.48 0.75 -12.70
N ASN A 241 -5.64 -0.40 -13.35
CA ASN A 241 -4.92 -0.68 -14.59
C ASN A 241 -5.25 0.35 -15.69
N GLY A 242 -4.21 0.87 -16.36
CA GLY A 242 -4.34 1.90 -17.39
C GLY A 242 -4.71 3.30 -16.89
N VAL A 243 -4.68 3.55 -15.57
CA VAL A 243 -5.05 4.84 -14.98
C VAL A 243 -3.95 5.34 -14.06
N SER A 244 -3.57 6.62 -14.21
CA SER A 244 -2.61 7.27 -13.31
C SER A 244 -3.18 7.43 -11.90
N GLU A 245 -2.34 7.67 -10.89
CA GLU A 245 -2.82 7.84 -9.51
C GLU A 245 -3.87 8.96 -9.37
N ASP A 246 -3.75 10.05 -10.13
CA ASP A 246 -4.69 11.17 -10.03
C ASP A 246 -6.06 10.83 -10.65
N GLY A 247 -6.07 10.07 -11.75
CA GLY A 247 -7.31 9.50 -12.29
C GLY A 247 -7.92 8.47 -11.34
N HIS A 248 -7.09 7.62 -10.75
CA HIS A 248 -7.53 6.60 -9.80
C HIS A 248 -8.15 7.21 -8.54
N LYS A 249 -7.59 8.30 -8.01
CA LYS A 249 -8.19 9.03 -6.87
C LYS A 249 -9.62 9.49 -7.16
N VAL A 250 -9.88 10.00 -8.36
CA VAL A 250 -11.23 10.43 -8.77
C VAL A 250 -12.18 9.23 -8.84
N ILE A 251 -11.77 8.15 -9.51
CA ILE A 251 -12.57 6.92 -9.66
C ILE A 251 -12.87 6.31 -8.29
N LYS A 252 -11.88 6.24 -7.40
CA LYS A 252 -12.02 5.71 -6.04
C LYS A 252 -12.99 6.54 -5.19
N GLN A 253 -12.97 7.87 -5.33
CA GLN A 253 -13.90 8.75 -4.62
C GLN A 253 -15.35 8.59 -5.10
N GLN A 254 -15.55 8.46 -6.42
CA GLN A 254 -16.87 8.21 -7.00
C GLN A 254 -17.42 6.86 -6.54
N ASP A 255 -16.62 5.80 -6.63
CA ASP A 255 -17.01 4.46 -6.19
C ASP A 255 -17.35 4.41 -4.69
N ALA A 256 -16.62 5.15 -3.84
CA ALA A 256 -16.95 5.26 -2.42
C ALA A 256 -18.33 5.92 -2.20
N GLN A 257 -18.62 7.02 -2.90
CA GLN A 257 -19.92 7.73 -2.79
C GLN A 257 -21.12 6.89 -3.24
N GLU A 258 -20.92 5.99 -4.19
CA GLU A 258 -21.98 5.10 -4.70
C GLU A 258 -22.22 3.86 -3.81
N ASN A 259 -21.27 3.51 -2.93
CA ASN A 259 -21.24 2.23 -2.21
C ASN A 259 -21.07 2.35 -0.68
N ASP A 260 -21.06 3.57 -0.14
CA ASP A 260 -21.13 3.88 1.30
C ASP A 260 -22.56 3.86 1.82
#